data_AF-A0A812K901-F1
#
_entry.id   AF-A0A812K901-F1
#
_cell.length_a   1.000
_cell.length_b   1.000
_cell.length_c   1.000
_cell.angle_alpha   90.00
_cell.angle_beta   90.00
_cell.angle_gamma   90.00
#
_symmetry.space_group_name_H-M   'P 1'
#
loop_
_entity.id
_entity.type
_entity.pdbx_description
1 polymer ?
#
loop_
_entity_poly.entity_id
_entity_poly.type
_entity_poly.pdbx_seq_one_letter_code
_entity_poly.pdbx_strand_id
1 'polypeptide(L)'
;SSGVVFDGSLNFFSISPLMQACVIARDTRTGVDPSYLMVIAAQTSAGGALYVEQGCMVIEHSGKDAKGLTIYDNGSITAHGGALDIQGNVWSSGQMAFKGCHSDESGGAAMIRGSLTQNGGRMSFDACTAIATGGAVFVGGSLNSDGIMVFNGCQAGEEGGAVMTSGDFKHLAGRMNFISCNAAARGGAVAVYGSLFVQGIMEFSGCEAKEGGAAMVDMDITQAAKSRMSFDACAAAVKGGGAIMASGDFKQIAGRVKFTSCTAMTKGAVSTDNLVTSGFMDFDGCNAEEEGGAVMASGDFKQLNGTEAGGALYLQQGLTMISGAVTDGGGLYVHSGGLLQEGGNIKLRSSHSNEGRGGGLMIADGGLRQLAGDISCQNCSAKTGGCLAVGSRARVTAGVHLRGSIVARNCVATAGHEREWRGLAYSN
;
A
#
# COMPACT_ATOMS: atom_id res chain seq x y z
N SER A 1 -6.58 -0.80 -40.34
CA SER A 1 -5.73 -1.18 -39.20
C SER A 1 -5.22 -2.59 -39.44
N SER A 2 -3.95 -2.72 -39.81
CA SER A 2 -3.27 -4.01 -39.97
C SER A 2 -2.77 -4.47 -38.59
N GLY A 3 -3.58 -5.30 -37.90
CA GLY A 3 -3.11 -6.02 -36.71
C GLY A 3 -2.36 -7.27 -37.13
N VAL A 4 -1.27 -7.60 -36.46
CA VAL A 4 -0.61 -8.90 -36.61
C VAL A 4 -1.19 -9.81 -35.54
N VAL A 5 -1.91 -10.85 -35.99
CA VAL A 5 -2.48 -11.89 -35.11
C VAL A 5 -1.57 -13.09 -35.18
N PHE A 6 -1.13 -13.57 -34.01
CA PHE A 6 -0.33 -14.78 -33.90
C PHE A 6 -1.17 -15.89 -33.26
N ASP A 7 -1.21 -17.06 -33.91
CA ASP A 7 -1.81 -18.29 -33.39
C ASP A 7 -0.70 -19.37 -33.33
N GLY A 8 -0.32 -19.82 -32.13
CA GLY A 8 0.73 -20.84 -31.92
C GLY A 8 2.01 -20.34 -31.21
N SER A 9 3.10 -21.11 -31.32
CA SER A 9 4.40 -20.83 -30.68
C SER A 9 5.16 -19.69 -31.38
N LEU A 10 5.53 -18.64 -30.62
CA LEU A 10 6.25 -17.48 -31.13
C LEU A 10 7.74 -17.58 -30.78
N ASN A 11 8.61 -17.57 -31.80
CA ASN A 11 10.05 -17.44 -31.60
C ASN A 11 10.50 -16.08 -32.14
N PHE A 12 10.98 -15.19 -31.26
CA PHE A 12 11.72 -13.94 -31.51
C PHE A 12 11.26 -13.06 -32.67
N PHE A 13 10.64 -11.91 -32.37
CA PHE A 13 10.34 -10.89 -33.37
C PHE A 13 10.54 -9.48 -32.83
N SER A 14 11.16 -8.62 -33.64
CA SER A 14 11.18 -7.16 -33.47
C SER A 14 10.22 -6.57 -34.51
N ILE A 15 9.24 -5.77 -34.08
CA ILE A 15 8.28 -5.13 -34.99
C ILE A 15 8.80 -3.72 -35.30
N SER A 16 8.98 -3.45 -36.60
CA SER A 16 9.60 -2.22 -37.15
C SER A 16 8.76 -0.94 -36.91
N PRO A 17 9.41 0.24 -36.78
CA PRO A 17 8.76 1.52 -36.46
C PRO A 17 7.77 2.03 -37.50
N LEU A 18 7.79 1.49 -38.72
CA LEU A 18 6.95 1.96 -39.83
C LEU A 18 5.53 1.38 -39.79
N MET A 19 5.21 0.49 -38.85
CA MET A 19 3.86 -0.05 -38.67
C MET A 19 3.26 0.38 -37.33
N GLN A 20 2.22 1.22 -37.38
CA GLN A 20 1.25 1.35 -36.28
C GLN A 20 0.39 0.08 -36.22
N ALA A 21 0.97 -1.02 -35.77
CA ALA A 21 0.30 -2.31 -35.65
C ALA A 21 0.02 -2.62 -34.18
N CYS A 22 -1.21 -3.05 -33.90
CA CYS A 22 -1.52 -3.67 -32.61
C CYS A 22 -1.04 -5.12 -32.65
N VAL A 23 -0.26 -5.53 -31.66
CA VAL A 23 0.15 -6.94 -31.50
C VAL A 23 -0.96 -7.65 -30.76
N ILE A 24 -1.62 -8.59 -31.43
CA ILE A 24 -2.67 -9.41 -30.82
C ILE A 24 -2.12 -10.82 -30.63
N ALA A 25 -1.85 -11.19 -29.38
CA ALA A 25 -1.61 -12.57 -29.01
C ALA A 25 -2.94 -13.20 -28.58
N ARG A 26 -3.46 -14.14 -29.37
CA ARG A 26 -4.68 -14.91 -29.09
C ARG A 26 -4.36 -16.40 -29.19
N ASP A 27 -4.86 -17.19 -28.26
CA ASP A 27 -4.97 -18.65 -28.44
C ASP A 27 -6.42 -18.96 -28.83
N THR A 28 -6.65 -19.31 -30.10
CA THR A 28 -8.01 -19.60 -30.59
C THR A 28 -8.36 -21.09 -30.58
N ARG A 29 -7.45 -21.96 -30.14
CA ARG A 29 -7.60 -23.41 -30.28
C ARG A 29 -8.59 -23.99 -29.27
N THR A 30 -9.74 -24.44 -29.76
CA THR A 30 -10.67 -25.30 -29.02
C THR A 30 -10.36 -26.78 -29.32
N GLY A 31 -10.01 -27.57 -28.30
CA GLY A 31 -10.02 -29.04 -28.40
C GLY A 31 -8.74 -29.76 -28.83
N VAL A 32 -7.55 -29.15 -28.75
CA VAL A 32 -6.26 -29.84 -28.96
C VAL A 32 -5.33 -29.63 -27.77
N ASP A 33 -4.49 -30.62 -27.46
CA ASP A 33 -3.55 -30.67 -26.33
C ASP A 33 -2.81 -29.33 -26.10
N PRO A 34 -2.83 -28.77 -24.88
CA PRO A 34 -2.56 -27.35 -24.67
C PRO A 34 -1.06 -27.06 -24.74
N SER A 35 -0.62 -26.56 -25.89
CA SER A 35 0.75 -26.11 -26.11
C SER A 35 0.91 -24.68 -25.57
N TYR A 36 1.83 -24.48 -24.62
CA TYR A 36 2.21 -23.17 -24.10
C TYR A 36 2.70 -22.26 -25.22
N LEU A 37 2.25 -20.99 -25.23
CA LEU A 37 3.04 -19.94 -25.88
C LEU A 37 4.20 -19.61 -24.94
N MET A 38 5.28 -20.37 -25.08
CA MET A 38 6.55 -20.12 -24.40
C MET A 38 7.36 -19.18 -25.27
N VAL A 39 7.57 -17.95 -24.80
CA VAL A 39 8.58 -17.06 -25.37
C VAL A 39 9.81 -17.21 -24.47
N ILE A 40 10.92 -17.67 -25.03
CA ILE A 40 12.21 -17.70 -24.34
C ILE A 40 12.91 -16.41 -24.73
N ALA A 41 13.30 -15.58 -23.76
CA ALA A 41 14.09 -14.39 -24.04
C ALA A 41 15.53 -14.78 -24.42
N ALA A 42 16.09 -14.12 -25.42
CA ALA A 42 17.52 -14.13 -25.76
C ALA A 42 17.94 -12.67 -25.82
N GLN A 43 19.15 -12.38 -25.35
CA GLN A 43 19.65 -11.01 -25.21
C GLN A 43 19.44 -10.19 -26.48
N THR A 44 18.70 -9.10 -26.37
CA THR A 44 18.69 -8.05 -27.39
C THR A 44 19.13 -6.74 -26.76
N SER A 45 19.85 -5.92 -27.51
CA SER A 45 20.29 -4.60 -27.05
C SER A 45 19.17 -3.56 -26.99
N ALA A 46 17.94 -3.92 -27.39
CA ALA A 46 16.83 -2.99 -27.59
C ALA A 46 15.63 -3.22 -26.65
N GLY A 47 15.70 -4.21 -25.75
CA GLY A 47 14.62 -4.57 -24.83
C GLY A 47 14.45 -6.08 -24.68
N GLY A 48 13.49 -6.51 -23.85
CA GLY A 48 13.25 -7.92 -23.53
C GLY A 48 12.96 -8.87 -24.69
N ALA A 49 12.51 -10.08 -24.35
CA ALA A 49 12.09 -11.12 -25.30
C ALA A 49 11.15 -10.62 -26.42
N LEU A 50 10.31 -9.62 -26.12
CA LEU A 50 9.42 -8.96 -27.05
C LEU A 50 9.53 -7.44 -26.89
N TYR A 51 9.84 -6.76 -28.01
CA TYR A 51 9.86 -5.29 -28.10
C TYR A 51 8.72 -4.78 -29.00
N VAL A 52 7.94 -3.82 -28.50
CA VAL A 52 6.85 -3.16 -29.24
C VAL A 52 7.10 -1.65 -29.27
N GLU A 53 7.61 -1.17 -30.42
CA GLU A 53 8.07 0.21 -30.58
C GLU A 53 6.95 1.25 -30.68
N GLN A 54 5.82 0.89 -31.30
CA GLN A 54 4.65 1.78 -31.44
C GLN A 54 3.37 0.94 -31.43
N GLY A 55 2.31 1.50 -30.84
CA GLY A 55 0.98 0.88 -30.82
C GLY A 55 0.57 0.32 -29.46
N CYS A 56 -0.31 -0.68 -29.46
CA CYS A 56 -0.76 -1.34 -28.25
C CYS A 56 -0.45 -2.84 -28.33
N MET A 57 -0.21 -3.47 -27.19
CA MET A 57 -0.22 -4.92 -27.08
C MET A 57 -1.57 -5.34 -26.48
N VAL A 58 -2.28 -6.23 -27.17
CA VAL A 58 -3.53 -6.82 -26.70
C VAL A 58 -3.30 -8.31 -26.48
N ILE A 59 -3.42 -8.72 -25.23
CA ILE A 59 -3.33 -10.12 -24.83
C ILE A 59 -4.74 -10.56 -24.44
N GLU A 60 -5.44 -11.16 -25.39
CA GLU A 60 -6.81 -11.64 -25.20
C GLU A 60 -6.82 -13.15 -25.02
N HIS A 61 -7.63 -13.65 -24.09
CA HIS A 61 -7.93 -15.08 -23.99
C HIS A 61 -9.44 -15.29 -23.86
N SER A 62 -9.97 -16.22 -24.66
CA SER A 62 -11.37 -16.64 -24.62
C SER A 62 -11.49 -18.09 -24.13
N GLY A 63 -11.44 -18.29 -22.80
CA GLY A 63 -11.69 -19.61 -22.22
C GLY A 63 -11.22 -19.72 -20.77
N LYS A 64 -12.00 -20.39 -19.91
CA LYS A 64 -11.66 -20.63 -18.48
C LYS A 64 -10.43 -21.53 -18.28
N ASP A 65 -10.08 -22.32 -19.31
CA ASP A 65 -9.07 -23.40 -19.26
C ASP A 65 -7.88 -23.20 -20.21
N ALA A 66 -7.79 -22.06 -20.92
CA ALA A 66 -6.67 -21.77 -21.82
C ALA A 66 -5.41 -21.39 -21.02
N LYS A 67 -4.27 -22.03 -21.33
CA LYS A 67 -2.99 -21.79 -20.66
C LYS A 67 -2.37 -20.48 -21.18
N GLY A 68 -2.09 -19.54 -20.27
CA GLY A 68 -1.59 -18.20 -20.58
C GLY A 68 -0.22 -18.09 -21.26
N LEU A 69 0.17 -16.86 -21.59
CA LEU A 69 1.51 -16.49 -22.03
C LEU A 69 2.49 -16.68 -20.85
N THR A 70 3.47 -17.56 -20.99
CA THR A 70 4.53 -17.72 -19.99
C THR A 70 5.86 -17.32 -20.61
N ILE A 71 6.53 -16.34 -20.01
CA ILE A 71 7.84 -15.88 -20.44
C ILE A 71 8.87 -16.28 -19.37
N TYR A 72 9.83 -17.08 -19.80
CA TYR A 72 11.00 -17.42 -18.99
C TYR A 72 12.17 -16.60 -19.52
N ASP A 73 12.79 -15.85 -18.62
CA ASP A 73 14.08 -15.25 -18.91
C ASP A 73 15.17 -16.12 -18.29
N ASN A 74 16.26 -16.32 -19.04
CA ASN A 74 17.41 -17.12 -18.62
C ASN A 74 18.72 -16.33 -18.81
N GLY A 75 18.66 -15.01 -18.99
CA GLY A 75 19.85 -14.18 -19.19
C GLY A 75 19.67 -12.72 -18.77
N SER A 76 20.75 -12.10 -18.31
CA SER A 76 20.80 -10.66 -18.02
C SER A 76 20.59 -9.87 -19.31
N ILE A 77 19.50 -9.11 -19.43
CA ILE A 77 19.28 -8.20 -20.55
C ILE A 77 19.68 -6.80 -20.10
N THR A 78 20.61 -6.20 -20.84
CA THR A 78 21.19 -4.88 -20.53
C THR A 78 20.27 -3.71 -20.91
N ALA A 79 18.96 -3.96 -21.03
CA ALA A 79 17.98 -3.01 -21.55
C ALA A 79 16.68 -3.13 -20.74
N HIS A 80 15.87 -2.06 -20.76
CA HIS A 80 14.54 -2.05 -20.17
C HIS A 80 13.70 -3.31 -20.45
N GLY A 81 12.87 -3.69 -19.47
CA GLY A 81 11.78 -4.65 -19.72
C GLY A 81 12.27 -6.06 -19.99
N GLY A 82 12.92 -6.73 -19.02
CA GLY A 82 13.66 -7.98 -19.25
C GLY A 82 12.93 -9.05 -20.08
N ALA A 83 11.60 -9.17 -19.93
CA ALA A 83 10.78 -9.98 -20.84
C ALA A 83 10.03 -9.15 -21.89
N LEU A 84 9.46 -8.01 -21.52
CA LEU A 84 8.64 -7.16 -22.39
C LEU A 84 9.11 -5.71 -22.31
N ASP A 85 9.43 -5.08 -23.43
CA ASP A 85 9.56 -3.62 -23.51
C ASP A 85 8.58 -3.03 -24.53
N ILE A 86 7.65 -2.23 -24.03
CA ILE A 86 6.48 -1.74 -24.76
C ILE A 86 6.44 -0.22 -24.63
N GLN A 87 6.58 0.47 -25.76
CA GLN A 87 6.54 1.94 -25.82
C GLN A 87 5.11 2.49 -25.62
N GLY A 88 4.09 1.70 -25.95
CA GLY A 88 2.69 2.12 -25.88
C GLY A 88 1.91 1.50 -24.72
N ASN A 89 0.61 1.29 -24.95
CA ASN A 89 -0.29 0.76 -23.94
C ASN A 89 -0.40 -0.77 -24.00
N VAL A 90 -0.66 -1.39 -22.86
CA VAL A 90 -0.95 -2.82 -22.75
C VAL A 90 -2.38 -3.02 -22.28
N TRP A 91 -3.12 -3.86 -23.00
CA TRP A 91 -4.38 -4.42 -22.55
C TRP A 91 -4.22 -5.91 -22.38
N SER A 92 -4.51 -6.44 -21.19
CA SER A 92 -4.52 -7.88 -20.96
C SER A 92 -5.81 -8.34 -20.31
N SER A 93 -6.45 -9.36 -20.87
CA SER A 93 -7.50 -10.14 -20.19
C SER A 93 -7.10 -11.59 -19.94
N GLY A 94 -5.91 -11.98 -20.40
CA GLY A 94 -5.39 -13.34 -20.32
C GLY A 94 -4.61 -13.68 -19.06
N GLN A 95 -3.98 -14.84 -19.09
CA GLN A 95 -3.03 -15.27 -18.07
C GLN A 95 -1.59 -14.95 -18.54
N MET A 96 -0.77 -14.38 -17.65
CA MET A 96 0.65 -14.14 -17.89
C MET A 96 1.50 -14.60 -16.71
N ALA A 97 2.64 -15.20 -17.00
CA ALA A 97 3.61 -15.57 -15.98
C ALA A 97 5.04 -15.20 -16.40
N PHE A 98 5.75 -14.53 -15.50
CA PHE A 98 7.12 -14.07 -15.64
C PHE A 98 7.93 -14.63 -14.49
N LYS A 99 9.06 -15.27 -14.81
CA LYS A 99 9.90 -15.91 -13.81
C LYS A 99 11.37 -15.60 -14.06
N GLY A 100 12.03 -15.06 -13.04
CA GLY A 100 13.47 -14.77 -13.05
C GLY A 100 13.89 -13.68 -14.04
N CYS A 101 12.95 -12.86 -14.51
CA CYS A 101 13.25 -11.79 -15.48
C CYS A 101 14.13 -10.71 -14.86
N HIS A 102 15.10 -10.24 -15.62
CA HIS A 102 16.07 -9.25 -15.17
C HIS A 102 16.23 -8.10 -16.16
N SER A 103 16.33 -6.88 -15.63
CA SER A 103 16.64 -5.65 -16.39
C SER A 103 17.75 -4.88 -15.68
N ASP A 104 18.78 -4.45 -16.42
CA ASP A 104 19.80 -3.51 -15.92
C ASP A 104 19.27 -2.07 -15.75
N GLU A 105 18.00 -1.83 -16.09
CA GLU A 105 17.33 -0.54 -15.97
C GLU A 105 16.00 -0.72 -15.20
N SER A 106 14.86 -0.41 -15.84
CA SER A 106 13.52 -0.50 -15.24
C SER A 106 12.73 -1.68 -15.78
N GLY A 107 11.74 -2.14 -15.00
CA GLY A 107 10.79 -3.18 -15.42
C GLY A 107 11.46 -4.54 -15.57
N GLY A 108 11.81 -5.21 -14.47
CA GLY A 108 12.59 -6.46 -14.53
C GLY A 108 11.95 -7.54 -15.40
N ALA A 109 10.62 -7.63 -15.40
CA ALA A 109 9.86 -8.40 -16.38
C ALA A 109 9.28 -7.53 -17.50
N ALA A 110 8.64 -6.41 -17.17
CA ALA A 110 7.95 -5.60 -18.15
C ALA A 110 8.20 -4.10 -17.95
N MET A 111 8.68 -3.45 -19.01
CA MET A 111 8.69 -2.00 -19.16
C MET A 111 7.54 -1.60 -20.08
N ILE A 112 6.61 -0.80 -19.56
CA ILE A 112 5.48 -0.29 -20.32
C ILE A 112 5.53 1.23 -20.22
N ARG A 113 5.91 1.95 -21.28
CA ARG A 113 5.99 3.41 -21.25
C ARG A 113 4.63 4.09 -21.30
N GLY A 114 3.62 3.41 -21.86
CA GLY A 114 2.22 3.82 -21.76
C GLY A 114 1.54 3.29 -20.49
N SER A 115 0.24 3.03 -20.59
CA SER A 115 -0.58 2.50 -19.50
C SER A 115 -0.77 0.99 -19.60
N LEU A 116 -0.89 0.32 -18.44
CA LEU A 116 -1.26 -1.08 -18.33
C LEU A 116 -2.71 -1.20 -17.87
N THR A 117 -3.56 -1.86 -18.64
CA THR A 117 -4.93 -2.19 -18.27
C THR A 117 -5.12 -3.70 -18.27
N GLN A 118 -5.35 -4.26 -17.08
CA GLN A 118 -5.80 -5.64 -16.90
C GLN A 118 -7.32 -5.68 -16.76
N ASN A 119 -7.98 -6.44 -17.63
CA ASN A 119 -9.42 -6.70 -17.61
C ASN A 119 -9.67 -8.20 -17.37
N GLY A 120 -9.58 -8.62 -16.12
CA GLY A 120 -9.65 -10.00 -15.66
C GLY A 120 -8.32 -10.74 -15.79
N GLY A 121 -8.39 -12.07 -15.86
CA GLY A 121 -7.20 -12.90 -16.00
C GLY A 121 -6.27 -12.91 -14.78
N ARG A 122 -5.03 -13.39 -14.98
CA ARG A 122 -4.04 -13.56 -13.91
C ARG A 122 -2.65 -13.20 -14.41
N MET A 123 -1.94 -12.31 -13.72
CA MET A 123 -0.51 -12.08 -13.93
C MET A 123 0.29 -12.59 -12.73
N SER A 124 1.39 -13.27 -12.95
CA SER A 124 2.32 -13.65 -11.89
C SER A 124 3.76 -13.31 -12.23
N PHE A 125 4.46 -12.73 -11.27
CA PHE A 125 5.85 -12.32 -11.37
C PHE A 125 6.62 -12.95 -10.22
N ASP A 126 7.59 -13.79 -10.52
CA ASP A 126 8.36 -14.57 -9.55
C ASP A 126 9.85 -14.30 -9.70
N ALA A 127 10.46 -13.74 -8.65
CA ALA A 127 11.87 -13.36 -8.59
C ALA A 127 12.33 -12.46 -9.76
N CYS A 128 11.50 -11.50 -10.16
CA CYS A 128 11.87 -10.51 -11.17
C CYS A 128 12.68 -9.37 -10.53
N THR A 129 13.71 -8.88 -11.23
CA THR A 129 14.62 -7.86 -10.69
C THR A 129 14.93 -6.74 -11.68
N ALA A 130 15.04 -5.52 -11.18
CA ALA A 130 15.47 -4.35 -11.95
C ALA A 130 16.54 -3.57 -11.18
N ILE A 131 17.59 -3.07 -11.84
CA ILE A 131 18.59 -2.24 -11.17
C ILE A 131 18.02 -0.87 -10.77
N ALA A 132 17.12 -0.30 -11.56
CA ALA A 132 16.50 0.99 -11.26
C ALA A 132 15.13 0.81 -10.57
N THR A 133 14.04 0.77 -11.33
CA THR A 133 12.68 0.86 -10.78
C THR A 133 11.73 -0.20 -11.36
N GLY A 134 10.70 -0.56 -10.59
CA GLY A 134 9.69 -1.52 -11.04
C GLY A 134 10.30 -2.92 -11.19
N GLY A 135 10.71 -3.53 -10.07
CA GLY A 135 11.49 -4.77 -10.09
C GLY A 135 10.85 -5.91 -10.88
N ALA A 136 9.51 -5.95 -10.96
CA ALA A 136 8.80 -6.73 -11.96
C ALA A 136 8.26 -5.86 -13.10
N VAL A 137 7.51 -4.81 -12.79
CA VAL A 137 6.78 -4.01 -13.78
C VAL A 137 7.03 -2.53 -13.55
N PHE A 138 7.44 -1.85 -14.62
CA PHE A 138 7.42 -0.39 -14.71
C PHE A 138 6.30 0.05 -15.64
N VAL A 139 5.49 1.02 -15.21
CA VAL A 139 4.42 1.63 -16.01
C VAL A 139 4.60 3.15 -16.06
N GLY A 140 4.93 3.70 -17.24
CA GLY A 140 5.11 5.14 -17.43
C GLY A 140 3.80 5.94 -17.43
N GLY A 141 2.66 5.27 -17.69
CA GLY A 141 1.31 5.80 -17.57
C GLY A 141 0.62 5.34 -16.28
N SER A 142 -0.65 4.93 -16.39
CA SER A 142 -1.42 4.39 -15.26
C SER A 142 -1.52 2.88 -15.31
N LEU A 143 -1.62 2.25 -14.14
CA LEU A 143 -1.93 0.83 -13.99
C LEU A 143 -3.39 0.68 -13.52
N ASN A 144 -4.24 0.09 -14.34
CA ASN A 144 -5.62 -0.25 -14.00
C ASN A 144 -5.77 -1.78 -14.01
N SER A 145 -6.36 -2.36 -12.97
CA SER A 145 -6.56 -3.81 -12.92
C SER A 145 -7.75 -4.23 -12.08
N ASP A 146 -8.60 -5.06 -12.65
CA ASP A 146 -9.69 -5.79 -11.98
C ASP A 146 -9.43 -7.31 -11.89
N GLY A 147 -8.24 -7.76 -12.32
CA GLY A 147 -7.83 -9.15 -12.34
C GLY A 147 -7.07 -9.61 -11.09
N ILE A 148 -6.35 -10.73 -11.24
CA ILE A 148 -5.43 -11.23 -10.21
C ILE A 148 -3.99 -10.89 -10.59
N MET A 149 -3.22 -10.27 -9.70
CA MET A 149 -1.78 -10.12 -9.85
C MET A 149 -1.05 -10.69 -8.63
N VAL A 150 0.04 -11.43 -8.85
CA VAL A 150 0.88 -11.97 -7.78
C VAL A 150 2.34 -11.61 -8.06
N PHE A 151 2.99 -11.01 -7.08
CA PHE A 151 4.40 -10.65 -7.12
C PHE A 151 5.10 -11.32 -5.95
N ASN A 152 6.12 -12.13 -6.25
CA ASN A 152 6.85 -12.90 -5.25
C ASN A 152 8.35 -12.65 -5.40
N GLY A 153 8.99 -12.16 -4.35
CA GLY A 153 10.45 -11.98 -4.31
C GLY A 153 11.00 -10.98 -5.34
N CYS A 154 10.19 -10.00 -5.77
CA CYS A 154 10.61 -9.04 -6.78
C CYS A 154 11.45 -7.91 -6.16
N GLN A 155 12.47 -7.42 -6.86
CA GLN A 155 13.42 -6.45 -6.29
C GLN A 155 13.76 -5.31 -7.25
N ALA A 156 13.88 -4.09 -6.71
CA ALA A 156 14.34 -2.91 -7.42
C ALA A 156 15.50 -2.22 -6.68
N GLY A 157 16.50 -1.72 -7.40
CA GLY A 157 17.59 -0.96 -6.77
C GLY A 157 17.21 0.46 -6.34
N GLU A 158 16.06 0.98 -6.78
CA GLU A 158 15.55 2.28 -6.35
C GLU A 158 14.11 2.16 -5.82
N GLU A 159 13.11 1.99 -6.68
CA GLU A 159 11.70 2.16 -6.27
C GLU A 159 10.76 1.09 -6.84
N GLY A 160 9.76 0.72 -6.04
CA GLY A 160 8.72 -0.21 -6.47
C GLY A 160 9.30 -1.60 -6.74
N GLY A 161 9.67 -2.33 -5.68
CA GLY A 161 10.35 -3.62 -5.82
C GLY A 161 9.59 -4.64 -6.64
N ALA A 162 8.26 -4.54 -6.69
CA ALA A 162 7.45 -5.21 -7.69
C ALA A 162 6.97 -4.25 -8.79
N VAL A 163 6.27 -3.18 -8.40
CA VAL A 163 5.58 -2.29 -9.33
C VAL A 163 6.00 -0.86 -9.09
N MET A 164 6.40 -0.17 -10.16
CA MET A 164 6.48 1.29 -10.19
C MET A 164 5.54 1.82 -11.26
N THR A 165 4.75 2.84 -10.92
CA THR A 165 3.91 3.56 -11.89
C THR A 165 4.07 5.08 -11.74
N SER A 166 4.28 5.77 -12.86
CA SER A 166 4.38 7.24 -12.88
C SER A 166 3.01 7.92 -12.78
N GLY A 167 1.94 7.25 -13.18
CA GLY A 167 0.55 7.72 -13.04
C GLY A 167 -0.21 7.02 -11.93
N ASP A 168 -1.54 7.08 -11.99
CA ASP A 168 -2.42 6.41 -11.02
C ASP A 168 -2.28 4.88 -11.04
N PHE A 169 -2.48 4.27 -9.87
CA PHE A 169 -2.70 2.83 -9.70
C PHE A 169 -4.14 2.57 -9.22
N LYS A 170 -4.98 1.97 -10.07
CA LYS A 170 -6.37 1.62 -9.76
C LYS A 170 -6.56 0.10 -9.73
N HIS A 171 -6.70 -0.46 -8.54
CA HIS A 171 -7.11 -1.85 -8.34
C HIS A 171 -8.65 -1.92 -8.19
N LEU A 172 -9.34 -2.15 -9.30
CA LEU A 172 -10.80 -2.01 -9.43
C LEU A 172 -11.59 -3.21 -8.91
N ALA A 173 -11.01 -4.41 -8.94
CA ALA A 173 -11.56 -5.65 -8.39
C ALA A 173 -10.49 -6.74 -8.37
N GLY A 174 -10.83 -7.95 -7.92
CA GLY A 174 -9.89 -9.08 -7.94
C GLY A 174 -8.96 -9.10 -6.73
N ARG A 175 -7.72 -9.59 -6.93
CA ARG A 175 -6.73 -9.74 -5.85
C ARG A 175 -5.31 -9.39 -6.31
N MET A 176 -4.60 -8.60 -5.53
CA MET A 176 -3.18 -8.31 -5.70
C MET A 176 -2.38 -8.73 -4.48
N ASN A 177 -1.39 -9.59 -4.68
CA ASN A 177 -0.52 -10.08 -3.62
C ASN A 177 0.93 -9.70 -3.90
N PHE A 178 1.58 -9.09 -2.91
CA PHE A 178 2.98 -8.73 -2.92
C PHE A 178 3.67 -9.44 -1.76
N ILE A 179 4.60 -10.35 -2.07
CA ILE A 179 5.22 -11.23 -1.09
C ILE A 179 6.74 -11.05 -1.20
N SER A 180 7.35 -10.58 -0.11
CA SER A 180 8.80 -10.40 -0.01
C SER A 180 9.39 -9.54 -1.15
N CYS A 181 8.69 -8.49 -1.54
CA CYS A 181 9.15 -7.56 -2.56
C CYS A 181 9.89 -6.38 -1.90
N ASN A 182 11.06 -6.02 -2.43
CA ASN A 182 11.93 -5.04 -1.80
C ASN A 182 12.46 -3.99 -2.77
N ALA A 183 12.63 -2.75 -2.28
CA ALA A 183 13.23 -1.65 -3.03
C ALA A 183 14.30 -0.95 -2.20
N ALA A 184 15.45 -0.59 -2.79
CA ALA A 184 16.53 0.01 -2.00
C ALA A 184 16.27 1.46 -1.58
N ALA A 185 15.28 2.15 -2.15
CA ALA A 185 14.88 3.50 -1.79
C ALA A 185 13.41 3.57 -1.33
N ARG A 186 12.42 3.39 -2.22
CA ARG A 186 11.01 3.69 -1.89
C ARG A 186 10.01 2.64 -2.33
N GLY A 187 8.99 2.41 -1.51
CA GLY A 187 7.86 1.55 -1.86
C GLY A 187 8.30 0.11 -2.10
N GLY A 188 8.58 -0.64 -1.03
CA GLY A 188 9.27 -1.94 -1.13
C GLY A 188 8.61 -2.90 -2.12
N ALA A 189 7.28 -2.93 -2.17
CA ALA A 189 6.56 -3.58 -3.25
C ALA A 189 6.10 -2.59 -4.33
N VAL A 190 5.49 -1.47 -3.93
CA VAL A 190 4.76 -0.59 -4.84
C VAL A 190 5.19 0.86 -4.67
N ALA A 191 5.55 1.52 -5.77
CA ALA A 191 5.75 2.96 -5.85
C ALA A 191 4.76 3.59 -6.85
N VAL A 192 3.97 4.57 -6.40
CA VAL A 192 2.95 5.25 -7.19
C VAL A 192 3.19 6.75 -7.12
N TYR A 193 3.50 7.38 -8.25
CA TYR A 193 3.64 8.84 -8.32
C TYR A 193 2.31 9.57 -8.58
N GLY A 194 1.25 8.84 -8.91
CA GLY A 194 -0.12 9.32 -8.90
C GLY A 194 -0.87 8.93 -7.61
N SER A 195 -2.18 8.71 -7.75
CA SER A 195 -3.02 8.22 -6.66
C SER A 195 -3.19 6.70 -6.68
N LEU A 196 -3.36 6.10 -5.51
CA LEU A 196 -3.70 4.69 -5.34
C LEU A 196 -5.18 4.52 -5.00
N PHE A 197 -5.93 3.83 -5.85
CA PHE A 197 -7.34 3.50 -5.62
C PHE A 197 -7.54 1.99 -5.47
N VAL A 198 -8.17 1.54 -4.38
CA VAL A 198 -8.35 0.11 -4.06
C VAL A 198 -9.81 -0.24 -3.81
N GLN A 199 -10.37 -1.04 -4.72
CA GLN A 199 -11.72 -1.62 -4.67
C GLN A 199 -11.70 -3.17 -4.57
N GLY A 200 -10.56 -3.81 -4.81
CA GLY A 200 -10.35 -5.27 -4.65
C GLY A 200 -9.73 -5.70 -3.30
N ILE A 201 -8.96 -6.79 -3.33
CA ILE A 201 -8.16 -7.28 -2.19
C ILE A 201 -6.69 -7.02 -2.49
N MET A 202 -6.01 -6.23 -1.66
CA MET A 202 -4.58 -5.96 -1.80
C MET A 202 -3.82 -6.41 -0.55
N GLU A 203 -2.88 -7.33 -0.71
CA GLU A 203 -2.14 -7.99 0.38
C GLU A 203 -0.64 -7.79 0.19
N PHE A 204 0.03 -7.27 1.21
CA PHE A 204 1.47 -7.10 1.29
C PHE A 204 2.02 -7.93 2.45
N SER A 205 3.07 -8.70 2.22
CA SER A 205 3.72 -9.52 3.24
C SER A 205 5.24 -9.44 3.11
N GLY A 206 5.92 -9.05 4.19
CA GLY A 206 7.38 -9.05 4.25
C GLY A 206 8.07 -8.09 3.27
N CYS A 207 7.44 -6.96 2.93
CA CYS A 207 7.98 -5.99 1.97
C CYS A 207 8.79 -4.91 2.68
N GLU A 208 9.94 -4.53 2.10
CA GLU A 208 10.88 -3.60 2.74
C GLU A 208 11.43 -2.53 1.78
N ALA A 209 11.57 -1.31 2.30
CA ALA A 209 12.30 -0.21 1.66
C ALA A 209 12.89 0.76 2.69
N LYS A 210 13.67 1.75 2.24
CA LYS A 210 14.09 2.86 3.12
C LYS A 210 12.91 3.77 3.45
N GLU A 211 12.02 4.00 2.49
CA GLU A 211 10.86 4.88 2.63
C GLU A 211 9.56 4.22 2.13
N GLY A 212 8.55 4.10 3.01
CA GLY A 212 7.29 3.42 2.67
C GLY A 212 7.49 1.91 2.45
N GLY A 213 7.52 1.15 3.54
CA GLY A 213 8.07 -0.21 3.52
C GLY A 213 7.40 -1.16 2.53
N ALA A 214 6.07 -1.15 2.43
CA ALA A 214 5.37 -1.87 1.37
C ALA A 214 5.00 -0.96 0.19
N ALA A 215 4.45 0.22 0.48
CA ALA A 215 3.94 1.13 -0.53
C ALA A 215 4.38 2.58 -0.27
N MET A 216 4.82 3.25 -1.35
CA MET A 216 4.99 4.69 -1.41
C MET A 216 3.99 5.27 -2.42
N VAL A 217 3.22 6.27 -2.01
CA VAL A 217 2.21 6.94 -2.84
C VAL A 217 2.41 8.46 -2.75
N ASP A 218 2.68 9.12 -3.86
CA ASP A 218 2.98 10.55 -3.86
C ASP A 218 1.73 11.44 -3.75
N MET A 219 0.55 10.88 -3.99
CA MET A 219 -0.73 11.58 -3.83
C MET A 219 -1.63 10.85 -2.82
N ASP A 220 -2.92 10.71 -3.15
CA ASP A 220 -3.94 10.16 -2.28
C ASP A 220 -4.02 8.63 -2.37
N ILE A 221 -4.32 8.01 -1.24
CA ILE A 221 -4.80 6.63 -1.15
C ILE A 221 -6.30 6.67 -0.88
N THR A 222 -7.09 6.05 -1.77
CA THR A 222 -8.53 5.87 -1.57
C THR A 222 -8.87 4.40 -1.57
N GLN A 223 -9.38 3.91 -0.45
CA GLN A 223 -9.87 2.55 -0.30
C GLN A 223 -11.41 2.58 -0.35
N ALA A 224 -11.96 1.94 -1.38
CA ALA A 224 -13.39 1.94 -1.66
C ALA A 224 -14.20 1.06 -0.69
N ALA A 225 -15.53 1.13 -0.78
CA ALA A 225 -16.38 0.26 0.00
C ALA A 225 -16.16 -1.23 -0.35
N LYS A 226 -16.23 -2.10 0.65
CA LYS A 226 -16.09 -3.57 0.56
C LYS A 226 -14.71 -4.09 0.13
N SER A 227 -13.72 -3.22 -0.10
CA SER A 227 -12.36 -3.65 -0.39
C SER A 227 -11.61 -4.04 0.88
N ARG A 228 -10.48 -4.73 0.70
CA ARG A 228 -9.59 -5.13 1.80
C ARG A 228 -8.16 -4.77 1.46
N MET A 229 -7.47 -4.15 2.42
CA MET A 229 -6.02 -4.00 2.38
C MET A 229 -5.40 -4.69 3.60
N SER A 230 -4.30 -5.41 3.42
CA SER A 230 -3.58 -6.08 4.51
C SER A 230 -2.09 -5.89 4.33
N PHE A 231 -1.40 -5.54 5.40
CA PHE A 231 0.04 -5.38 5.46
C PHE A 231 0.55 -6.22 6.62
N ASP A 232 1.47 -7.12 6.34
CA ASP A 232 2.03 -8.04 7.32
C ASP A 232 3.56 -7.99 7.26
N ALA A 233 4.20 -7.75 8.41
CA ALA A 233 5.65 -7.70 8.56
C ALA A 233 6.37 -6.80 7.53
N CYS A 234 5.80 -5.62 7.23
CA CYS A 234 6.40 -4.66 6.30
C CYS A 234 7.28 -3.65 7.06
N ALA A 235 8.42 -3.26 6.48
CA ALA A 235 9.41 -2.45 7.18
C ALA A 235 9.94 -1.23 6.37
N ALA A 236 10.09 -0.09 7.05
CA ALA A 236 10.74 1.11 6.53
C ALA A 236 12.02 1.44 7.33
N ALA A 237 13.18 1.33 6.68
CA ALA A 237 14.47 1.42 7.38
C ALA A 237 14.92 2.84 7.75
N VAL A 238 14.37 3.89 7.11
CA VAL A 238 14.83 5.27 7.31
C VAL A 238 13.68 6.21 7.65
N LYS A 239 12.68 6.33 6.76
CA LYS A 239 11.59 7.29 6.98
C LYS A 239 10.23 6.84 6.48
N GLY A 240 9.18 7.47 6.99
CA GLY A 240 7.80 7.15 6.59
C GLY A 240 7.22 5.98 7.38
N GLY A 241 6.08 5.48 6.93
CA GLY A 241 5.42 4.33 7.56
C GLY A 241 5.99 3.00 7.07
N GLY A 242 6.07 2.03 7.97
CA GLY A 242 6.60 0.69 7.75
C GLY A 242 5.79 -0.12 6.76
N ALA A 243 4.50 0.18 6.63
CA ALA A 243 3.68 -0.34 5.54
C ALA A 243 3.48 0.72 4.46
N ILE A 244 2.99 1.90 4.83
CA ILE A 244 2.57 2.93 3.87
C ILE A 244 3.25 4.26 4.18
N MET A 245 3.79 4.89 3.13
CA MET A 245 4.09 6.31 3.10
C MET A 245 3.26 6.97 1.99
N ALA A 246 2.34 7.85 2.38
CA ALA A 246 1.58 8.69 1.47
C ALA A 246 1.93 10.16 1.68
N SER A 247 2.22 10.91 0.61
CA SER A 247 2.39 12.37 0.71
C SER A 247 1.04 13.10 0.77
N GLY A 248 -0.03 12.50 0.23
CA GLY A 248 -1.40 13.00 0.30
C GLY A 248 -2.25 12.33 1.39
N ASP A 249 -3.56 12.31 1.15
CA ASP A 249 -4.56 11.79 2.09
C ASP A 249 -4.70 10.28 2.00
N PHE A 250 -4.90 9.61 3.14
CA PHE A 250 -5.41 8.24 3.18
C PHE A 250 -6.90 8.25 3.58
N LYS A 251 -7.76 8.00 2.59
CA LYS A 251 -9.22 7.93 2.72
C LYS A 251 -9.71 6.49 2.67
N GLN A 252 -10.09 5.95 3.81
CA GLN A 252 -10.77 4.66 3.94
C GLN A 252 -12.30 4.88 3.96
N ILE A 253 -12.97 4.65 2.83
CA ILE A 253 -14.43 4.89 2.71
C ILE A 253 -15.24 3.83 3.47
N ALA A 254 -14.84 2.55 3.44
CA ALA A 254 -15.47 1.47 4.21
C ALA A 254 -14.56 0.22 4.19
N GLY A 255 -15.08 -0.99 4.39
CA GLY A 255 -14.27 -2.21 4.29
C GLY A 255 -13.25 -2.38 5.43
N ARG A 256 -12.17 -3.14 5.17
CA ARG A 256 -11.19 -3.52 6.20
C ARG A 256 -9.76 -3.22 5.76
N VAL A 257 -9.03 -2.51 6.61
CA VAL A 257 -7.59 -2.31 6.47
C VAL A 257 -6.93 -2.91 7.71
N LYS A 258 -5.93 -3.79 7.52
CA LYS A 258 -5.19 -4.42 8.62
C LYS A 258 -3.69 -4.21 8.45
N PHE A 259 -3.02 -3.86 9.53
CA PHE A 259 -1.58 -3.80 9.66
C PHE A 259 -1.16 -4.77 10.77
N THR A 260 -0.17 -5.61 10.50
CA THR A 260 0.36 -6.57 11.46
C THR A 260 1.88 -6.53 11.42
N SER A 261 2.52 -6.35 12.58
CA SER A 261 3.98 -6.33 12.75
C SER A 261 4.72 -5.39 11.78
N CYS A 262 4.12 -4.24 11.43
CA CYS A 262 4.74 -3.29 10.52
C CYS A 262 5.61 -2.30 11.30
N THR A 263 6.86 -2.10 10.87
CA THR A 263 7.86 -1.35 11.64
C THR A 263 8.48 -0.23 10.82
N ALA A 264 8.69 0.94 11.42
CA ALA A 264 9.49 2.00 10.83
C ALA A 264 10.47 2.58 11.83
N MET A 265 11.54 3.20 11.32
CA MET A 265 12.38 4.05 12.16
C MET A 265 11.57 5.25 12.68
N THR A 266 10.78 5.93 11.83
CA THR A 266 10.23 7.25 12.23
C THR A 266 8.72 7.39 12.36
N LYS A 267 7.86 6.66 11.63
CA LYS A 267 6.42 7.01 11.55
C LYS A 267 5.42 5.83 11.61
N GLY A 268 5.74 4.81 12.39
CA GLY A 268 4.86 3.66 12.64
C GLY A 268 4.57 2.82 11.39
N ALA A 269 3.37 2.25 11.27
CA ALA A 269 2.95 1.50 10.07
C ALA A 269 2.50 2.44 8.93
N VAL A 270 1.83 3.55 9.27
CA VAL A 270 1.24 4.48 8.28
C VAL A 270 1.74 5.90 8.55
N SER A 271 2.28 6.51 7.51
CA SER A 271 2.55 7.96 7.43
C SER A 271 1.74 8.55 6.29
N THR A 272 0.91 9.56 6.58
CA THR A 272 0.07 10.26 5.59
C THR A 272 -0.13 11.72 5.99
N ASP A 273 -0.62 12.56 5.08
CA ASP A 273 -1.04 13.91 5.47
C ASP A 273 -2.30 13.86 6.32
N ASN A 274 -3.46 13.61 5.70
CA ASN A 274 -4.71 13.43 6.44
C ASN A 274 -5.14 11.95 6.42
N LEU A 275 -5.62 11.46 7.56
CA LEU A 275 -6.20 10.11 7.66
C LEU A 275 -7.70 10.21 7.92
N VAL A 276 -8.49 9.78 6.94
CA VAL A 276 -9.95 9.73 7.03
C VAL A 276 -10.40 8.28 7.01
N THR A 277 -11.13 7.84 8.03
CA THR A 277 -11.65 6.47 8.10
C THR A 277 -13.13 6.40 8.46
N SER A 278 -13.90 5.66 7.66
CA SER A 278 -15.26 5.20 7.96
C SER A 278 -15.38 3.67 7.98
N GLY A 279 -14.27 2.95 7.79
CA GLY A 279 -14.21 1.49 7.81
C GLY A 279 -13.63 0.92 9.10
N PHE A 280 -13.31 -0.37 9.08
CA PHE A 280 -12.56 -1.02 10.15
C PHE A 280 -11.07 -0.93 9.83
N MET A 281 -10.29 -0.34 10.73
CA MET A 281 -8.84 -0.24 10.59
C MET A 281 -8.20 -0.86 11.84
N ASP A 282 -7.34 -1.86 11.64
CA ASP A 282 -6.73 -2.66 12.70
C ASP A 282 -5.21 -2.61 12.62
N PHE A 283 -4.57 -2.32 13.74
CA PHE A 283 -3.11 -2.33 13.87
C PHE A 283 -2.72 -3.24 15.02
N ASP A 284 -1.93 -4.25 14.69
CA ASP A 284 -1.42 -5.24 15.62
C ASP A 284 0.11 -5.29 15.53
N GLY A 285 0.80 -5.12 16.65
CA GLY A 285 2.27 -5.18 16.71
C GLY A 285 3.01 -4.15 15.82
N CYS A 286 2.37 -3.03 15.46
CA CYS A 286 3.02 -2.00 14.65
C CYS A 286 3.85 -1.05 15.52
N ASN A 287 5.04 -0.66 15.05
CA ASN A 287 5.98 0.10 15.87
C ASN A 287 6.75 1.17 15.08
N ALA A 288 7.13 2.23 15.79
CA ALA A 288 8.06 3.26 15.35
C ALA A 288 9.17 3.44 16.39
N GLU A 289 10.42 3.61 15.96
CA GLU A 289 11.50 3.93 16.92
C GLU A 289 11.41 5.37 17.41
N GLU A 290 11.15 6.34 16.53
CA GLU A 290 11.10 7.76 16.89
C GLU A 290 9.68 8.23 17.21
N GLU A 291 8.81 8.39 16.19
CA GLU A 291 7.50 9.03 16.31
C GLU A 291 6.34 8.17 15.77
N GLY A 292 5.12 8.40 16.26
CA GLY A 292 3.93 7.95 15.55
C GLY A 292 3.43 6.54 15.85
N GLY A 293 4.09 5.77 16.72
CA GLY A 293 3.58 4.47 17.19
C GLY A 293 3.14 3.55 16.04
N ALA A 294 1.83 3.45 15.80
CA ALA A 294 1.27 2.75 14.64
C ALA A 294 0.89 3.68 13.46
N VAL A 295 0.48 4.92 13.75
CA VAL A 295 -0.01 5.88 12.76
C VAL A 295 0.50 7.29 13.06
N MET A 296 1.08 7.92 12.05
CA MET A 296 1.36 9.35 12.01
C MET A 296 0.55 10.03 10.90
N ALA A 297 -0.35 10.93 11.30
CA ALA A 297 -0.97 11.89 10.40
C ALA A 297 -0.31 13.27 10.62
N SER A 298 0.23 13.88 9.57
CA SER A 298 0.78 15.23 9.69
C SER A 298 -0.30 16.30 9.77
N GLY A 299 -1.47 16.07 9.14
CA GLY A 299 -2.67 16.89 9.20
C GLY A 299 -3.79 16.23 10.02
N ASP A 300 -5.04 16.41 9.57
CA ASP A 300 -6.22 15.97 10.30
C ASP A 300 -6.36 14.43 10.35
N PHE A 301 -6.79 13.94 11.52
CA PHE A 301 -7.37 12.60 11.66
C PHE A 301 -8.89 12.71 11.79
N LYS A 302 -9.64 12.09 10.89
CA LYS A 302 -11.11 12.10 10.87
C LYS A 302 -11.65 10.68 10.89
N GLN A 303 -12.33 10.30 11.98
CA GLN A 303 -13.13 9.09 12.02
C GLN A 303 -14.60 9.45 11.80
N LEU A 304 -15.12 9.01 10.66
CA LEU A 304 -16.50 9.24 10.24
C LEU A 304 -17.41 8.07 10.69
N ASN A 305 -18.72 8.31 10.66
CA ASN A 305 -19.72 7.29 11.00
C ASN A 305 -19.64 6.08 10.04
N GLY A 306 -19.08 4.97 10.51
CA GLY A 306 -19.16 3.69 9.81
C GLY A 306 -20.60 3.17 9.81
N THR A 307 -21.18 3.03 8.62
CA THR A 307 -22.60 2.68 8.38
C THR A 307 -22.93 1.22 8.64
N GLU A 308 -21.93 0.36 8.87
CA GLU A 308 -22.11 -1.05 9.23
C GLU A 308 -21.34 -1.36 10.54
N ALA A 309 -22.07 -1.52 11.65
CA ALA A 309 -21.59 -2.13 12.90
C ALA A 309 -20.12 -1.87 13.31
N GLY A 310 -19.70 -0.59 13.35
CA GLY A 310 -18.45 -0.18 13.99
C GLY A 310 -17.30 0.04 13.01
N GLY A 311 -17.30 1.19 12.35
CA GLY A 311 -16.05 1.81 11.93
C GLY A 311 -15.22 2.07 13.18
N ALA A 312 -14.39 1.12 13.58
CA ALA A 312 -13.58 1.22 14.78
C ALA A 312 -12.12 1.26 14.34
N LEU A 313 -11.39 2.30 14.76
CA LEU A 313 -9.95 2.25 14.79
C LEU A 313 -9.57 1.37 15.98
N TYR A 314 -9.04 0.22 15.68
CA TYR A 314 -8.65 -0.78 16.66
C TYR A 314 -7.14 -0.91 16.66
N LEU A 315 -6.50 -0.37 17.68
CA LEU A 315 -5.10 -0.65 17.97
C LEU A 315 -5.12 -1.71 19.06
N GLN A 316 -5.03 -3.00 18.70
CA GLN A 316 -4.93 -4.10 19.67
C GLN A 316 -3.55 -4.75 19.67
N GLN A 317 -3.10 -5.03 20.89
CA GLN A 317 -1.78 -5.51 21.24
C GLN A 317 -1.47 -6.97 20.84
N GLY A 318 -0.18 -7.18 20.54
CA GLY A 318 0.44 -8.51 20.37
C GLY A 318 1.96 -8.51 20.51
N LEU A 319 2.60 -7.64 21.30
CA LEU A 319 4.00 -7.86 21.71
C LEU A 319 4.32 -7.19 23.05
N THR A 320 4.74 -8.01 24.01
CA THR A 320 5.66 -7.58 25.06
C THR A 320 7.02 -7.38 24.38
N MET A 321 7.46 -6.15 24.09
CA MET A 321 8.88 -5.76 24.16
C MET A 321 9.06 -4.23 24.11
N ILE A 322 10.01 -3.80 24.94
CA ILE A 322 10.85 -2.61 24.94
C ILE A 322 10.95 -1.88 23.58
N SER A 323 9.95 -1.10 23.18
CA SER A 323 10.15 0.17 22.48
C SER A 323 8.78 0.78 22.21
N GLY A 324 8.37 1.73 23.05
CA GLY A 324 7.44 2.75 22.59
C GLY A 324 8.13 3.66 21.59
N ALA A 325 7.35 4.46 20.85
CA ALA A 325 7.88 5.66 20.22
C ALA A 325 8.75 6.37 21.28
N VAL A 326 10.04 6.54 20.99
CA VAL A 326 10.99 7.10 21.95
C VAL A 326 10.49 8.48 22.37
N THR A 327 9.99 9.27 21.41
CA THR A 327 9.46 10.61 21.68
C THR A 327 7.95 10.57 21.94
N ASP A 328 7.06 10.65 20.96
CA ASP A 328 5.63 10.89 21.21
C ASP A 328 4.67 9.91 20.48
N GLY A 329 3.50 9.64 21.09
CA GLY A 329 2.36 8.98 20.46
C GLY A 329 2.51 7.48 20.27
N GLY A 330 2.44 6.70 21.36
CA GLY A 330 2.69 5.25 21.32
C GLY A 330 1.69 4.41 20.51
N GLY A 331 0.53 4.97 20.14
CA GLY A 331 -0.46 4.33 19.29
C GLY A 331 -0.82 5.21 18.08
N LEU A 332 -1.54 6.31 18.33
CA LEU A 332 -1.93 7.30 17.33
C LEU A 332 -1.27 8.65 17.65
N TYR A 333 -0.54 9.21 16.69
CA TYR A 333 0.03 10.55 16.75
C TYR A 333 -0.56 11.45 15.67
N VAL A 334 -1.20 12.53 16.10
CA VAL A 334 -1.65 13.62 15.23
C VAL A 334 -0.72 14.79 15.46
N HIS A 335 0.19 15.04 14.50
CA HIS A 335 1.26 16.01 14.67
C HIS A 335 0.70 17.43 14.59
N SER A 336 0.08 17.78 13.47
CA SER A 336 -0.63 19.06 13.30
C SER A 336 -2.07 18.80 12.86
N GLY A 337 -2.99 19.71 13.17
CA GLY A 337 -4.42 19.52 12.89
C GLY A 337 -5.21 18.88 14.02
N GLY A 338 -6.46 18.52 13.73
CA GLY A 338 -7.42 18.04 14.73
C GLY A 338 -7.69 16.54 14.66
N LEU A 339 -8.08 15.97 15.81
CA LEU A 339 -8.81 14.70 15.83
C LEU A 339 -10.30 15.02 15.86
N LEU A 340 -11.01 14.67 14.78
CA LEU A 340 -12.47 14.75 14.70
C LEU A 340 -13.05 13.34 14.68
N GLN A 341 -13.78 12.98 15.73
CA GLN A 341 -14.52 11.72 15.81
C GLN A 341 -16.01 12.01 15.69
N GLU A 342 -16.59 11.78 14.52
CA GLU A 342 -18.02 11.94 14.27
C GLU A 342 -18.82 10.67 14.54
N GLY A 343 -18.13 9.55 14.77
CA GLY A 343 -18.70 8.25 15.06
C GLY A 343 -17.66 7.16 15.23
N GLY A 344 -18.12 5.93 15.40
CA GLY A 344 -17.22 4.78 15.55
C GLY A 344 -16.50 4.75 16.91
N ASN A 345 -15.74 3.70 17.20
CA ASN A 345 -14.96 3.62 18.44
C ASN A 345 -13.46 3.70 18.14
N ILE A 346 -12.71 4.44 18.94
CA ILE A 346 -11.25 4.35 18.97
C ILE A 346 -10.88 3.49 20.17
N LYS A 347 -10.21 2.37 19.93
CA LYS A 347 -9.70 1.52 21.01
C LYS A 347 -8.20 1.42 20.88
N LEU A 348 -7.52 1.89 21.91
CA LEU A 348 -6.07 1.92 22.03
C LEU A 348 -5.72 0.93 23.13
N ARG A 349 -5.08 -0.17 22.78
CA ARG A 349 -4.70 -1.19 23.76
C ARG A 349 -3.21 -1.33 23.77
N SER A 350 -2.70 -1.01 24.95
CA SER A 350 -1.36 -1.30 25.38
C SER A 350 -0.29 -0.72 24.45
N SER A 351 -0.52 0.54 24.15
CA SER A 351 0.36 1.39 23.38
C SER A 351 1.28 2.13 24.35
N HIS A 352 2.56 2.23 24.02
CA HIS A 352 3.59 2.74 24.94
C HIS A 352 4.42 3.84 24.26
N SER A 353 4.78 4.89 25.01
CA SER A 353 5.80 5.88 24.64
C SER A 353 6.85 5.90 25.76
N ASN A 354 8.12 5.73 25.40
CA ASN A 354 9.17 5.52 26.41
C ASN A 354 9.63 6.83 27.04
N GLU A 355 9.83 7.89 26.24
CA GLU A 355 10.42 9.13 26.74
C GLU A 355 9.53 10.38 26.56
N GLY A 356 8.39 10.31 25.88
CA GLY A 356 7.51 11.48 25.71
C GLY A 356 6.05 11.22 26.04
N ARG A 357 5.15 11.67 25.16
CA ARG A 357 3.77 12.03 25.48
C ARG A 357 2.76 11.08 24.84
N GLY A 358 1.70 10.77 25.58
CA GLY A 358 0.49 10.10 25.07
C GLY A 358 0.76 8.69 24.55
N GLY A 359 0.87 7.73 25.47
CA GLY A 359 1.17 6.33 25.17
C GLY A 359 0.12 5.69 24.27
N GLY A 360 -1.14 6.08 24.39
CA GLY A 360 -2.19 5.71 23.44
C GLY A 360 -2.37 6.71 22.31
N LEU A 361 -2.80 7.92 22.67
CA LEU A 361 -3.12 8.99 21.74
C LEU A 361 -2.39 10.28 22.13
N MET A 362 -1.73 10.88 21.16
CA MET A 362 -1.13 12.20 21.28
C MET A 362 -1.58 13.10 20.12
N ILE A 363 -2.09 14.28 20.46
CA ILE A 363 -2.40 15.36 19.53
C ILE A 363 -1.47 16.51 19.89
N ALA A 364 -0.41 16.72 19.10
CA ALA A 364 0.60 17.72 19.42
C ALA A 364 0.06 19.13 19.18
N ASP A 365 -0.28 19.44 17.93
CA ASP A 365 -0.73 20.77 17.52
C ASP A 365 -2.13 20.74 16.91
N GLY A 366 -3.13 20.70 17.79
CA GLY A 366 -4.51 20.99 17.43
C GLY A 366 -5.53 20.38 18.38
N GLY A 367 -6.78 20.33 17.92
CA GLY A 367 -7.93 20.11 18.79
C GLY A 367 -8.46 18.68 18.76
N LEU A 368 -8.84 18.15 19.93
CA LEU A 368 -9.72 16.98 20.00
C LEU A 368 -11.18 17.45 19.94
N ARG A 369 -11.93 17.00 18.93
CA ARG A 369 -13.38 17.19 18.83
C ARG A 369 -14.06 15.84 18.67
N GLN A 370 -14.52 15.29 19.78
CA GLN A 370 -15.29 14.04 19.80
C GLN A 370 -16.77 14.40 19.82
N LEU A 371 -17.48 14.17 18.71
CA LEU A 371 -18.91 14.40 18.57
C LEU A 371 -19.74 13.16 18.95
N ALA A 372 -19.26 11.98 18.60
CA ALA A 372 -19.90 10.69 18.87
C ALA A 372 -18.86 9.56 18.96
N GLY A 373 -19.29 8.38 19.43
CA GLY A 373 -18.41 7.23 19.61
C GLY A 373 -17.59 7.27 20.91
N ASP A 374 -16.96 6.16 21.29
CA ASP A 374 -16.10 6.09 22.47
C ASP A 374 -14.61 6.10 22.10
N ILE A 375 -13.80 6.78 22.90
CA ILE A 375 -12.35 6.58 22.93
C ILE A 375 -12.03 5.76 24.18
N SER A 376 -11.39 4.60 24.00
CA SER A 376 -10.95 3.74 25.10
C SER A 376 -9.45 3.49 25.03
N CYS A 377 -8.74 3.73 26.14
CA CYS A 377 -7.34 3.33 26.29
C CYS A 377 -7.22 2.33 27.44
N GLN A 378 -6.56 1.21 27.18
CA GLN A 378 -6.30 0.18 28.17
C GLN A 378 -4.83 -0.20 28.15
N ASN A 379 -4.19 -0.28 29.32
CA ASN A 379 -2.77 -0.68 29.48
C ASN A 379 -1.76 0.22 28.74
N CYS A 380 -2.13 1.45 28.38
CA CYS A 380 -1.25 2.39 27.70
C CYS A 380 -0.32 3.07 28.72
N SER A 381 0.94 3.37 28.36
CA SER A 381 1.86 4.11 29.24
C SER A 381 2.73 5.12 28.50
N ALA A 382 3.00 6.25 29.14
CA ALA A 382 3.97 7.24 28.66
C ALA A 382 4.61 7.98 29.82
N LYS A 383 5.80 8.55 29.60
CA LYS A 383 6.47 9.42 30.59
C LYS A 383 5.58 10.61 30.96
N THR A 384 4.87 11.17 29.99
CA THR A 384 3.91 12.26 30.17
C THR A 384 2.57 11.91 29.51
N GLY A 385 1.44 12.20 30.16
CA GLY A 385 0.11 12.02 29.56
C GLY A 385 -0.42 10.59 29.48
N GLY A 386 0.31 9.57 29.97
CA GLY A 386 -0.20 8.21 30.14
C GLY A 386 -0.91 7.66 28.90
N CYS A 387 -2.24 7.62 28.94
CA CYS A 387 -3.08 7.17 27.83
C CYS A 387 -3.34 8.24 26.75
N LEU A 388 -3.51 9.50 27.15
CA LEU A 388 -3.98 10.60 26.30
C LEU A 388 -3.21 11.89 26.63
N ALA A 389 -2.61 12.48 25.61
CA ALA A 389 -2.00 13.81 25.67
C ALA A 389 -2.56 14.71 24.55
N VAL A 390 -2.97 15.92 24.90
CA VAL A 390 -3.47 16.93 23.95
C VAL A 390 -2.73 18.24 24.23
N GLY A 391 -2.00 18.75 23.24
CA GLY A 391 -1.17 19.94 23.39
C GLY A 391 -1.95 21.25 23.42
N SER A 392 -3.17 21.29 22.88
CA SER A 392 -3.97 22.51 22.79
C SER A 392 -5.36 22.42 23.46
N ARG A 393 -6.46 22.43 22.69
CA ARG A 393 -7.85 22.43 23.18
C ARG A 393 -8.49 21.05 23.00
N ALA A 394 -9.18 20.56 24.03
CA ALA A 394 -10.01 19.37 23.92
C ALA A 394 -11.48 19.73 24.16
N ARG A 395 -12.36 19.31 23.25
CA ARG A 395 -13.82 19.32 23.40
C ARG A 395 -14.35 17.91 23.23
N VAL A 396 -14.80 17.34 24.34
CA VAL A 396 -15.33 15.97 24.42
C VAL A 396 -16.83 16.05 24.68
N THR A 397 -17.67 15.56 23.75
CA THR A 397 -19.13 15.49 23.94
C THR A 397 -19.65 14.07 24.12
N ALA A 398 -18.80 13.04 24.01
CA ALA A 398 -19.14 11.63 24.21
C ALA A 398 -18.23 10.97 25.27
N GLY A 399 -18.38 9.66 25.47
CA GLY A 399 -17.65 8.91 26.49
C GLY A 399 -16.15 8.82 26.22
N VAL A 400 -15.35 9.14 27.23
CA VAL A 400 -13.90 8.89 27.24
C VAL A 400 -13.62 7.90 28.37
N HIS A 401 -13.38 6.64 28.00
CA HIS A 401 -13.15 5.55 28.95
C HIS A 401 -11.66 5.30 29.11
N LEU A 402 -11.07 5.89 30.15
CA LEU A 402 -9.62 5.79 30.39
C LEU A 402 -9.36 4.89 31.60
N ARG A 403 -8.58 3.83 31.38
CA ARG A 403 -8.01 3.00 32.46
C ARG A 403 -6.49 3.25 32.49
N GLY A 404 -6.08 4.35 33.11
CA GLY A 404 -4.70 4.82 33.22
C GLY A 404 -4.60 6.30 33.65
N SER A 405 -3.38 6.83 33.78
CA SER A 405 -3.12 8.23 34.16
C SER A 405 -3.45 9.19 33.00
N ILE A 406 -4.02 10.36 33.33
CA ILE A 406 -4.38 11.43 32.38
C ILE A 406 -3.62 12.69 32.75
N VAL A 407 -3.00 13.35 31.77
CA VAL A 407 -2.56 14.75 31.91
C VAL A 407 -3.26 15.55 30.83
N ALA A 408 -4.28 16.31 31.22
CA ALA A 408 -5.02 17.18 30.31
C ALA A 408 -4.72 18.63 30.70
N ARG A 409 -4.19 19.43 29.76
CA ARG A 409 -3.92 20.87 29.98
C ARG A 409 -4.93 21.68 29.16
N ASN A 410 -5.45 22.77 29.73
CA ASN A 410 -6.40 23.68 29.08
C ASN A 410 -7.74 23.05 28.61
N CYS A 411 -8.29 22.09 29.37
CA CYS A 411 -9.61 21.53 29.07
C CYS A 411 -10.74 22.44 29.55
N VAL A 412 -11.76 22.64 28.69
CA VAL A 412 -13.01 23.33 29.05
C VAL A 412 -14.13 22.29 29.06
N ALA A 413 -14.65 21.96 30.24
CA ALA A 413 -15.83 21.12 30.37
C ALA A 413 -17.10 21.95 30.09
N THR A 414 -17.84 21.64 29.03
CA THR A 414 -19.20 22.15 28.86
C THR A 414 -20.16 21.32 29.71
N ALA A 415 -20.74 21.93 30.74
CA ALA A 415 -21.71 21.31 31.65
C ALA A 415 -22.90 20.72 30.85
N GLY A 416 -23.17 19.43 31.03
CA GLY A 416 -24.28 18.76 30.35
C GLY A 416 -24.53 17.30 30.76
N HIS A 417 -23.50 16.54 31.16
CA HIS A 417 -23.67 15.18 31.67
C HIS A 417 -22.61 14.86 32.74
N GLU A 418 -22.97 15.01 34.01
CA GLU A 418 -22.19 14.47 35.12
C GLU A 418 -22.32 12.94 35.16
N ARG A 419 -21.35 12.22 34.59
CA ARG A 419 -20.95 10.89 35.06
C ARG A 419 -19.45 10.92 35.36
N GLU A 420 -19.15 10.52 36.58
CA GLU A 420 -17.88 10.54 37.31
C GLU A 420 -16.58 10.58 36.50
N TRP A 421 -15.88 11.71 36.56
CA TRP A 421 -14.43 11.79 36.33
C TRP A 421 -13.71 11.63 37.67
N ARG A 422 -13.51 10.40 38.14
CA ARG A 422 -12.60 10.11 39.28
C ARG A 422 -11.20 9.80 38.74
N GLY A 423 -10.23 10.69 38.98
CA GLY A 423 -8.81 10.41 38.72
C GLY A 423 -7.98 11.50 38.02
N LEU A 424 -8.48 12.73 37.85
CA LEU A 424 -7.69 13.83 37.28
C LEU A 424 -6.64 14.33 38.29
N ALA A 425 -5.37 14.02 38.04
CA ALA A 425 -4.26 14.70 38.68
C ALA A 425 -4.00 16.02 37.92
N TYR A 426 -4.31 17.16 38.55
CA TYR A 426 -3.80 18.45 38.13
C TYR A 426 -2.35 18.57 38.61
N SER A 427 -1.39 18.81 37.71
CA SER A 427 -0.08 19.36 38.09
C SER A 427 -0.01 20.80 37.60
N ASN A 428 0.27 21.74 38.50
CA ASN A 428 0.58 23.14 38.17
C ASN A 428 1.78 23.25 37.23
#